data_AF-A0A2J5P7T9-F1
#
_entry.id   AF-A0A2J5P7T9-F1
#
_cell.length_a   1.000
_cell.length_b   1.000
_cell.length_c   1.000
_cell.angle_alpha   90.00
_cell.angle_beta   90.00
_cell.angle_gamma   90.00
#
_symmetry.space_group_name_H-M   'P 1'
#
loop_
_entity.id
_entity.type
_entity.pdbx_description
1 polymer ?
#
loop_
_entity_poly.entity_id
_entity_poly.type
_entity_poly.pdbx_seq_one_letter_code
_entity_poly.pdbx_strand_id
1 'polypeptide(L)'
;RCVIRDSHKGGFDLWGQILALFTLANLTYTVIELGREGGVDLRVIIHSLCFVLGLIGFIWVESRTARPMVPLSVFNNAAFSLASILGIIVNFVFYGLIFVFSIFLQQVNHYSVISTGLAFLPMTGVLFFGNQLAARWLPKLRERRLLALGLAIALLGVVSLWPFVDGAPYADIAVQMFVIGFGISLTVPTLTATAVNHVSSDKSGVASAIVNASRQVGGLIGVAIFSLLISVADASQFGRGFAQVIVLSSLLLAVGWALTLVLLRKQPLAVKSAT
;
A
#
# COMPACT_ATOMS: atom_id res chain seq x y z
N ARG A 1 45.77 -14.55 -0.03
CA ARG A 1 45.02 -14.28 -1.28
C ARG A 1 44.13 -13.07 -1.03
N CYS A 2 44.45 -11.94 -1.65
CA CYS A 2 43.68 -10.69 -1.55
C CYS A 2 42.39 -10.87 -2.36
N VAL A 3 41.25 -11.00 -1.67
CA VAL A 3 39.94 -10.84 -2.33
C VAL A 3 39.73 -9.35 -2.44
N ILE A 4 39.94 -8.81 -3.64
CA ILE A 4 39.52 -7.45 -3.96
C ILE A 4 38.01 -7.41 -3.81
N ARG A 5 37.57 -6.86 -2.68
CA ARG A 5 36.18 -6.53 -2.42
C ARG A 5 35.92 -5.28 -3.24
N ASP A 6 35.44 -5.45 -4.46
CA ASP A 6 34.91 -4.35 -5.27
C ASP A 6 33.72 -3.76 -4.52
N SER A 7 34.03 -2.78 -3.68
CA SER A 7 33.05 -1.85 -3.15
C SER A 7 32.50 -1.09 -4.34
N HIS A 8 31.36 -1.54 -4.86
CA HIS A 8 30.54 -0.76 -5.78
C HIS A 8 30.23 0.59 -5.10
N LYS A 9 31.06 1.60 -5.36
CA LYS A 9 30.72 2.99 -5.12
C LYS A 9 29.57 3.31 -6.07
N GLY A 10 28.35 3.14 -5.56
CA GLY A 10 27.12 3.51 -6.27
C GLY A 10 27.22 4.98 -6.67
N GLY A 11 27.07 5.26 -7.97
CA GLY A 11 27.01 6.63 -8.44
C GLY A 11 25.70 7.24 -7.94
N PHE A 12 25.77 8.42 -7.34
CA PHE A 12 24.59 9.10 -6.82
C PHE A 12 23.80 9.72 -7.98
N ASP A 13 22.64 9.15 -8.31
CA ASP A 13 21.73 9.73 -9.31
C ASP A 13 20.93 10.89 -8.69
N LEU A 14 21.57 12.06 -8.66
CA LEU A 14 20.98 13.29 -8.11
C LEU A 14 19.73 13.71 -8.88
N TRP A 15 19.74 13.60 -10.21
CA TRP A 15 18.66 14.07 -11.06
C TRP A 15 17.43 13.18 -10.97
N GLY A 16 17.61 11.86 -11.00
CA GLY A 16 16.52 10.92 -10.77
C GLY A 16 15.89 11.09 -9.38
N GLN A 17 16.69 11.35 -8.35
CA GLN A 17 16.17 11.63 -7.00
C GLN A 17 15.38 12.94 -6.91
N ILE A 18 15.87 14.03 -7.49
CA ILE A 18 15.15 15.31 -7.52
C ILE A 18 13.83 15.16 -8.27
N LEU A 19 13.84 14.50 -9.44
CA LEU A 19 12.62 14.27 -10.22
C LEU A 19 11.64 13.36 -9.49
N ALA A 20 12.10 12.31 -8.82
CA ALA A 20 11.25 11.46 -8.00
C ALA A 20 10.60 12.23 -6.85
N LEU A 21 11.37 13.05 -6.13
CA LEU A 21 10.87 13.90 -5.05
C LEU A 21 9.83 14.90 -5.57
N PHE A 22 10.15 15.59 -6.66
CA PHE A 22 9.26 16.55 -7.31
C PHE A 22 7.95 15.87 -7.76
N THR A 23 8.03 14.69 -8.38
CA THR A 23 6.86 13.93 -8.85
C THR A 23 5.97 13.52 -7.68
N LEU A 24 6.55 12.94 -6.63
CA LEU A 24 5.80 12.49 -5.45
C LEU A 24 5.16 13.66 -4.68
N ALA A 25 5.87 14.78 -4.54
CA ALA A 25 5.35 15.98 -3.88
C ALA A 25 4.12 16.54 -4.62
N ASN A 26 4.20 16.65 -5.95
CA ASN A 26 3.09 17.12 -6.77
C ASN A 26 1.90 16.15 -6.76
N LEU A 27 2.14 14.83 -6.85
CA LEU A 27 1.07 13.83 -6.72
C LEU A 27 0.37 13.94 -5.37
N THR A 28 1.15 14.11 -4.30
CA THR A 28 0.63 14.23 -2.92
C THR A 28 -0.24 15.47 -2.78
N TYR A 29 0.23 16.62 -3.28
CA TYR A 29 -0.55 17.85 -3.26
C TYR A 29 -1.87 17.70 -4.03
N THR A 30 -1.82 17.19 -5.26
CA THR A 30 -3.00 16.95 -6.09
C THR A 30 -4.03 16.12 -5.34
N VAL A 31 -3.63 14.97 -4.77
CA VAL A 31 -4.55 14.07 -4.09
C VAL A 31 -5.19 14.68 -2.84
N ILE A 32 -4.43 15.44 -2.05
CA ILE A 32 -4.95 16.08 -0.83
C ILE A 32 -5.98 17.15 -1.20
N GLU A 33 -5.65 18.02 -2.16
CA GLU A 33 -6.50 19.17 -2.50
C GLU A 33 -7.73 18.75 -3.32
N LEU A 34 -7.64 17.68 -4.13
CA LEU A 34 -8.79 17.12 -4.85
C LEU A 34 -9.94 16.70 -3.92
N GLY A 35 -9.61 16.36 -2.65
CA GLY A 35 -10.58 15.96 -1.64
C GLY A 35 -11.18 17.09 -0.80
N ARG A 36 -10.81 18.36 -1.03
CA ARG A 36 -11.36 19.52 -0.28
C ARG A 36 -12.64 20.05 -0.93
N GLU A 37 -13.53 20.61 -0.10
CA GLU A 37 -14.73 21.32 -0.56
C GLU A 37 -14.32 22.51 -1.44
N GLY A 38 -14.72 22.48 -2.72
CA GLY A 38 -14.30 23.45 -3.75
C GLY A 38 -13.80 22.80 -5.04
N GLY A 39 -13.36 21.53 -4.99
CA GLY A 39 -13.03 20.74 -6.17
C GLY A 39 -11.78 21.20 -6.94
N VAL A 40 -11.72 20.87 -8.24
CA VAL A 40 -10.58 21.11 -9.13
C VAL A 40 -10.38 22.62 -9.33
N ASP A 41 -9.41 23.19 -8.63
CA ASP A 41 -8.95 24.57 -8.84
C ASP A 41 -7.71 24.64 -9.75
N LEU A 42 -7.28 25.85 -10.08
CA LEU A 42 -6.10 26.07 -10.93
C LEU A 42 -4.83 25.44 -10.30
N ARG A 43 -4.73 25.38 -8.97
CA ARG A 43 -3.57 24.81 -8.27
C ARG A 43 -3.53 23.30 -8.44
N VAL A 44 -4.67 22.62 -8.25
CA VAL A 44 -4.82 21.18 -8.51
C VAL A 44 -4.42 20.86 -9.94
N ILE A 45 -4.86 21.65 -10.93
CA ILE A 45 -4.50 21.44 -12.34
C ILE A 45 -2.99 21.60 -12.54
N ILE A 46 -2.39 22.66 -12.01
CA ILE A 46 -0.94 22.93 -12.12
C ILE A 46 -0.14 21.78 -11.49
N HIS A 47 -0.46 21.38 -10.26
CA HIS A 47 0.24 20.30 -9.57
C HIS A 47 0.03 18.94 -10.26
N SER A 48 -1.15 18.68 -10.82
CA SER A 48 -1.40 17.47 -11.62
C SER A 48 -0.56 17.45 -12.89
N LEU A 49 -0.44 18.59 -13.57
CA LEU A 49 0.42 18.73 -14.75
C LEU A 49 1.90 18.56 -14.38
N CYS A 50 2.35 19.19 -13.29
CA CYS A 50 3.71 19.04 -12.76
C CYS A 50 4.01 17.58 -12.38
N PHE A 51 3.04 16.84 -11.82
CA PHE A 51 3.17 15.41 -11.57
C PHE A 51 3.39 14.63 -12.87
N VAL A 52 2.55 14.85 -13.89
CA VAL A 52 2.67 14.15 -15.18
C VAL A 52 4.01 14.47 -15.85
N LEU A 53 4.41 15.74 -15.90
CA LEU A 53 5.69 16.17 -16.47
C LEU A 53 6.88 15.64 -15.67
N GLY A 54 6.80 15.66 -14.33
CA GLY A 54 7.81 15.11 -13.44
C GLY A 54 7.99 13.60 -13.63
N LEU A 55 6.88 12.86 -13.78
CA LEU A 55 6.90 11.41 -14.02
C LEU A 55 7.52 11.08 -15.39
N ILE A 56 7.13 11.81 -16.44
CA ILE A 56 7.73 11.66 -17.77
C ILE A 56 9.22 11.98 -17.72
N GLY A 57 9.60 13.08 -17.06
CA GLY A 57 11.00 13.48 -16.87
C GLY A 57 11.80 12.43 -16.10
N PHE A 58 11.25 11.89 -15.02
CA PHE A 58 11.85 10.82 -14.23
C PHE A 58 12.11 9.57 -15.09
N ILE A 59 11.10 9.10 -15.82
CA ILE A 59 11.23 7.93 -16.71
C ILE A 59 12.28 8.19 -17.80
N TRP A 60 12.28 9.39 -18.38
CA TRP A 60 13.22 9.77 -19.43
C TRP A 60 14.67 9.81 -18.92
N VAL A 61 14.92 10.48 -17.78
CA VAL A 61 16.24 10.51 -17.15
C VAL A 61 16.70 9.10 -16.83
N GLU A 62 15.84 8.30 -16.19
CA GLU A 62 16.23 6.95 -15.79
C GLU A 62 16.47 6.00 -16.95
N SER A 63 15.79 6.19 -18.07
CA SER A 63 16.06 5.40 -19.29
C SER A 63 17.42 5.71 -19.91
N ARG A 64 18.04 6.86 -19.59
CA ARG A 64 19.30 7.34 -20.16
C ARG A 64 20.47 7.30 -19.18
N THR A 65 20.21 7.17 -17.88
CA THR A 65 21.25 7.11 -16.85
C THR A 65 21.99 5.77 -16.92
N ALA A 66 23.33 5.80 -16.97
CA ALA A 66 24.17 4.60 -17.02
C ALA A 66 24.10 3.73 -15.75
N ARG A 67 23.67 4.32 -14.62
CA ARG A 67 23.49 3.68 -13.31
C ARG A 67 22.16 4.13 -12.72
N PRO A 68 21.02 3.63 -13.22
CA PRO A 68 19.72 4.11 -12.80
C PRO A 68 19.45 3.74 -11.33
N MET A 69 18.77 4.64 -10.62
CA MET A 69 18.27 4.41 -9.27
C MET A 69 17.25 3.26 -9.25
N VAL A 70 16.42 3.12 -10.28
CA VAL A 70 15.44 2.04 -10.45
C VAL A 70 15.86 1.12 -11.60
N PRO A 71 16.60 0.03 -11.33
CA PRO A 71 17.03 -0.89 -12.36
C PRO A 71 15.86 -1.74 -12.84
N LEU A 72 15.12 -1.29 -13.86
CA LEU A 72 13.88 -1.91 -14.39
C LEU A 72 13.95 -3.44 -14.58
N SER A 73 15.14 -3.99 -14.80
CA SER A 73 15.44 -5.43 -14.76
C SER A 73 14.86 -6.20 -13.55
N VAL A 74 14.68 -5.55 -12.39
CA VAL A 74 14.10 -6.21 -11.19
C VAL A 74 12.64 -6.60 -11.39
N PHE A 75 11.91 -5.88 -12.24
CA PHE A 75 10.51 -6.18 -12.55
C PHE A 75 10.33 -7.40 -13.47
N ASN A 76 11.42 -7.92 -14.06
CA ASN A 76 11.37 -9.21 -14.75
C ASN A 76 11.16 -10.37 -13.79
N ASN A 77 11.45 -10.19 -12.49
CA ASN A 77 11.12 -11.18 -11.48
C ASN A 77 9.64 -11.04 -11.06
N ALA A 78 8.86 -12.09 -11.34
CA ALA A 78 7.43 -12.10 -11.02
C ALA A 78 7.12 -11.92 -9.53
N ALA A 79 7.96 -12.41 -8.61
CA ALA A 79 7.76 -12.25 -7.17
C ALA A 79 8.02 -10.80 -6.72
N PHE A 80 9.03 -10.15 -7.29
CA PHE A 80 9.30 -8.74 -7.04
C PHE A 80 8.15 -7.86 -7.58
N SER A 81 7.75 -8.06 -8.83
CA SER A 81 6.63 -7.32 -9.44
C SER A 81 5.31 -7.54 -8.69
N LEU A 82 5.04 -8.77 -8.26
CA LEU A 82 3.89 -9.07 -7.40
C LEU A 82 3.98 -8.30 -6.08
N ALA A 83 5.15 -8.29 -5.42
CA ALA A 83 5.32 -7.58 -4.16
C ALA A 83 5.07 -6.07 -4.29
N SER A 84 5.52 -5.44 -5.39
CA SER A 84 5.22 -4.04 -5.69
C SER A 84 3.72 -3.79 -5.93
N ILE A 85 3.07 -4.63 -6.74
CA ILE A 85 1.62 -4.52 -7.04
C ILE A 85 0.79 -4.70 -5.75
N LEU A 86 1.10 -5.72 -4.96
CA LEU A 86 0.44 -5.94 -3.67
C LEU A 86 0.72 -4.81 -2.68
N GLY A 87 1.91 -4.20 -2.73
CA GLY A 87 2.24 -3.00 -1.96
C GLY A 87 1.25 -1.85 -2.24
N ILE A 88 0.99 -1.59 -3.52
CA ILE A 88 -0.02 -0.60 -3.96
C ILE A 88 -1.40 -0.99 -3.43
N ILE A 89 -1.87 -2.21 -3.73
CA ILE A 89 -3.21 -2.68 -3.36
C ILE A 89 -3.45 -2.59 -1.84
N VAL A 90 -2.52 -3.13 -1.05
CA VAL A 90 -2.67 -3.21 0.40
C VAL A 90 -2.69 -1.82 1.03
N ASN A 91 -1.84 -0.89 0.57
CA ASN A 91 -1.81 0.46 1.14
C ASN A 91 -2.95 1.33 0.63
N PHE A 92 -3.38 1.14 -0.61
CA PHE A 92 -4.62 1.73 -1.14
C PHE A 92 -5.80 1.41 -0.23
N VAL A 93 -6.01 0.13 0.07
CA VAL A 93 -7.11 -0.31 0.92
C VAL A 93 -6.91 0.17 2.36
N PHE A 94 -5.69 0.04 2.91
CA PHE A 94 -5.41 0.42 4.29
C PHE A 94 -5.67 1.90 4.59
N TYR A 95 -5.01 2.80 3.86
CA TYR A 95 -5.12 4.24 4.11
C TYR A 95 -6.48 4.78 3.66
N GLY A 96 -7.03 4.26 2.56
CA GLY A 96 -8.39 4.55 2.16
C GLY A 96 -9.39 4.20 3.26
N LEU A 97 -9.34 3.00 3.82
CA LEU A 97 -10.26 2.60 4.89
C LEU A 97 -10.04 3.37 6.19
N ILE A 98 -8.81 3.74 6.55
CA ILE A 98 -8.58 4.64 7.70
C ILE A 98 -9.30 5.97 7.49
N PHE A 99 -9.22 6.55 6.28
CA PHE A 99 -9.95 7.76 5.95
C PHE A 99 -11.47 7.57 6.09
N VAL A 100 -12.02 6.50 5.51
CA VAL A 100 -13.46 6.19 5.55
C VAL A 100 -13.94 5.94 6.97
N PHE A 101 -13.20 5.18 7.78
CA PHE A 101 -13.52 4.95 9.19
C PHE A 101 -13.47 6.23 10.01
N SER A 102 -12.52 7.14 9.72
CA SER A 102 -12.45 8.44 10.39
C SER A 102 -13.70 9.27 10.11
N ILE A 103 -14.14 9.34 8.85
CA ILE A 103 -15.39 10.02 8.47
C ILE A 103 -16.60 9.33 9.10
N PHE A 104 -16.67 8.00 9.05
CA PHE A 104 -17.75 7.23 9.67
C PHE A 104 -17.88 7.54 11.17
N LEU A 105 -16.78 7.46 11.92
CA LEU A 105 -16.81 7.68 13.36
C LEU A 105 -17.21 9.10 13.72
N GLN A 106 -16.73 10.09 12.97
CA GLN A 106 -17.00 11.50 13.27
C GLN A 106 -18.37 11.97 12.78
N GLN A 107 -18.76 11.60 11.55
CA GLN A 107 -19.97 12.12 10.91
C GLN A 107 -21.20 11.25 11.16
N VAL A 108 -21.03 9.92 11.23
CA VAL A 108 -22.14 8.97 11.48
C VAL A 108 -22.26 8.66 12.96
N ASN A 109 -21.16 8.33 13.64
CA ASN A 109 -21.20 8.01 15.09
C ASN A 109 -21.00 9.23 15.99
N HIS A 110 -20.83 10.43 15.43
CA HIS A 110 -20.71 11.70 16.15
C HIS A 110 -19.55 11.75 17.17
N TYR A 111 -18.47 11.01 16.91
CA TYR A 111 -17.29 11.03 17.77
C TYR A 111 -16.51 12.33 17.57
N SER A 112 -15.96 12.86 18.67
CA SER A 112 -14.95 13.92 18.56
C SER A 112 -13.67 13.41 17.88
N VAL A 113 -12.83 14.31 17.39
CA VAL A 113 -11.53 13.97 16.77
C VAL A 113 -10.66 13.13 17.72
N ILE A 114 -10.62 13.49 19.01
CA ILE A 114 -9.85 12.77 20.03
C ILE A 114 -10.44 11.35 20.24
N SER A 115 -11.76 11.24 20.36
CA SER A 115 -12.43 9.94 20.54
C SER A 115 -12.25 9.04 19.31
N THR A 116 -12.25 9.62 18.12
CA THR A 116 -11.94 8.92 16.86
C THR A 116 -10.52 8.38 16.88
N GLY A 117 -9.53 9.18 17.31
CA GLY A 117 -8.16 8.71 17.49
C GLY A 117 -8.05 7.53 18.47
N LEU A 118 -8.76 7.58 19.59
CA LEU A 118 -8.83 6.48 20.56
C LEU A 118 -9.54 5.24 20.00
N ALA A 119 -10.55 5.42 19.16
CA ALA A 119 -11.27 4.34 18.50
C ALA A 119 -10.40 3.55 17.50
N PHE A 120 -9.28 4.12 17.01
CA PHE A 120 -8.31 3.39 16.19
C PHE A 120 -7.34 2.51 17.01
N LEU A 121 -7.35 2.56 18.34
CA LEU A 121 -6.44 1.79 19.19
C LEU A 121 -6.44 0.28 18.96
N PRO A 122 -7.60 -0.40 18.78
CA PRO A 122 -7.60 -1.84 18.48
C PRO A 122 -6.86 -2.17 17.19
N MET A 123 -7.03 -1.32 16.17
CA MET A 123 -6.39 -1.45 14.88
C MET A 123 -4.88 -1.18 14.96
N THR A 124 -4.44 -0.15 15.68
CA THR A 124 -3.00 0.12 15.84
C THR A 124 -2.30 -0.94 16.69
N GLY A 125 -2.98 -1.43 17.75
CA GLY A 125 -2.50 -2.52 18.58
C GLY A 125 -2.26 -3.79 17.75
N VAL A 126 -3.22 -4.19 16.91
CA VAL A 126 -3.07 -5.41 16.11
C VAL A 126 -1.98 -5.28 15.04
N LEU A 127 -1.74 -4.08 14.50
CA LEU A 127 -0.62 -3.86 13.57
C LEU A 127 0.73 -4.16 14.23
N PHE A 128 0.92 -3.74 15.48
CA PHE A 128 2.14 -4.01 16.24
C PHE A 128 2.35 -5.52 16.43
N PHE A 129 1.34 -6.22 16.96
CA PHE A 129 1.44 -7.66 17.22
C PHE A 129 1.53 -8.49 15.94
N GLY A 130 0.75 -8.14 14.93
CA GLY A 130 0.72 -8.87 13.66
C GLY A 130 2.02 -8.73 12.88
N ASN A 131 2.70 -7.57 12.90
CA ASN A 131 4.04 -7.43 12.33
C ASN A 131 5.04 -8.38 13.01
N GLN A 132 5.00 -8.47 14.35
CA GLN A 132 5.87 -9.36 15.10
C GLN A 132 5.57 -10.84 14.80
N LEU A 133 4.29 -11.16 14.62
CA LEU A 133 3.83 -12.49 14.28
C LEU A 133 4.26 -12.88 12.86
N ALA A 134 4.17 -11.95 11.90
CA ALA A 134 4.64 -12.13 10.54
C ALA A 134 6.13 -12.48 10.52
N ALA A 135 6.96 -11.75 11.28
CA ALA A 135 8.39 -12.04 11.39
C ALA A 135 8.68 -13.45 11.95
N ARG A 136 7.85 -13.93 12.88
CA ARG A 136 7.96 -15.30 13.45
C ARG A 136 7.44 -16.39 12.52
N TRP A 137 6.40 -16.08 11.74
CA TRP A 137 5.71 -17.04 10.89
C TRP A 137 6.34 -17.15 9.52
N LEU A 138 6.94 -16.08 8.99
CA LEU A 138 7.53 -16.07 7.66
C LEU A 138 8.56 -17.18 7.40
N PRO A 139 9.48 -17.52 8.35
CA PRO A 139 10.38 -18.65 8.17
C PRO A 139 9.68 -20.02 8.15
N LYS A 140 8.49 -20.13 8.74
CA LYS A 140 7.73 -21.39 8.90
C LYS A 140 6.68 -21.58 7.81
N LEU A 141 5.91 -20.52 7.55
CA LEU A 141 4.86 -20.39 6.57
C LEU A 141 5.44 -19.59 5.40
N ARG A 142 6.06 -20.29 4.44
CA ARG A 142 6.59 -19.75 3.18
C ARG A 142 5.83 -18.51 2.71
N GLU A 143 6.54 -17.51 2.17
CA GLU A 143 6.01 -16.21 1.73
C GLU A 143 4.60 -16.26 1.10
N ARG A 144 4.40 -17.14 0.11
CA ARG A 144 3.09 -17.33 -0.55
C ARG A 144 1.95 -17.60 0.42
N ARG A 145 2.13 -18.50 1.38
CA ARG A 145 1.07 -18.90 2.33
C ARG A 145 0.76 -17.76 3.27
N LEU A 146 1.79 -17.06 3.75
CA LEU A 146 1.60 -15.95 4.68
C LEU A 146 0.95 -14.73 4.00
N LEU A 147 1.34 -14.41 2.75
CA LEU A 147 0.65 -13.40 1.93
C LEU A 147 -0.80 -13.77 1.67
N ALA A 148 -1.06 -15.00 1.22
CA ALA A 148 -2.41 -15.46 0.94
C ALA A 148 -3.29 -15.44 2.20
N LEU A 149 -2.73 -15.80 3.36
CA LEU A 149 -3.43 -15.74 4.64
C LEU A 149 -3.75 -14.29 5.04
N GLY A 150 -2.76 -13.40 5.00
CA GLY A 150 -2.96 -11.99 5.36
C GLY A 150 -3.98 -11.29 4.46
N LEU A 151 -3.89 -11.49 3.15
CA LEU A 151 -4.85 -10.95 2.17
C LEU A 151 -6.25 -11.53 2.34
N ALA A 152 -6.38 -12.84 2.62
CA ALA A 152 -7.68 -13.45 2.87
C ALA A 152 -8.33 -12.91 4.14
N ILE A 153 -7.56 -12.76 5.23
CA ILE A 153 -8.05 -12.16 6.48
C ILE A 153 -8.50 -10.73 6.25
N ALA A 154 -7.70 -9.91 5.55
CA ALA A 154 -8.08 -8.54 5.24
C ALA A 154 -9.34 -8.48 4.38
N LEU A 155 -9.44 -9.34 3.36
CA LEU A 155 -10.62 -9.46 2.50
C LEU A 155 -11.87 -9.82 3.30
N LEU A 156 -11.77 -10.81 4.20
CA LEU A 156 -12.87 -11.20 5.07
C LEU A 156 -13.33 -10.06 5.97
N GLY A 157 -12.39 -9.31 6.57
CA GLY A 157 -12.72 -8.15 7.39
C GLY A 157 -13.43 -7.05 6.60
N VAL A 158 -12.99 -6.78 5.36
CA VAL A 158 -13.65 -5.80 4.48
C VAL A 158 -15.05 -6.27 4.07
N VAL A 159 -15.20 -7.52 3.61
CA VAL A 159 -16.52 -8.07 3.21
C VAL A 159 -17.49 -8.09 4.39
N SER A 160 -17.00 -8.34 5.60
CA SER A 160 -17.79 -8.33 6.82
C SER A 160 -18.30 -6.95 7.24
N LEU A 161 -17.90 -5.87 6.56
CA LEU A 161 -18.49 -4.54 6.72
C LEU A 161 -19.83 -4.39 6.01
N TRP A 162 -20.19 -5.28 5.08
CA TRP A 162 -21.39 -5.16 4.25
C TRP A 162 -22.70 -4.97 5.04
N PRO A 163 -22.95 -5.69 6.16
CA PRO A 163 -24.17 -5.49 6.95
C PRO A 163 -24.27 -4.11 7.62
N PHE A 164 -23.16 -3.37 7.68
CA PHE A 164 -23.01 -2.11 8.42
C PHE A 164 -23.01 -0.89 7.49
N VAL A 165 -23.43 -1.07 6.25
CA VAL A 165 -23.47 -0.03 5.22
C VAL A 165 -24.32 1.17 5.66
N ASP A 166 -25.46 0.89 6.30
CA ASP A 166 -26.42 1.92 6.75
C ASP A 166 -26.12 2.47 8.16
N GLY A 167 -25.00 2.05 8.75
CA GLY A 167 -24.58 2.43 10.10
C GLY A 167 -24.39 1.22 11.02
N ALA A 168 -23.54 1.40 12.03
CA ALA A 168 -23.20 0.37 12.99
C ALA A 168 -22.64 0.96 14.29
N PRO A 169 -22.90 0.31 15.44
CA PRO A 169 -22.23 0.69 16.66
C PRO A 169 -20.72 0.46 16.53
N TYR A 170 -19.95 1.25 17.26
CA TYR A 170 -18.48 1.19 17.21
C TYR A 170 -17.92 -0.21 17.45
N ALA A 171 -18.52 -1.01 18.34
CA ALA A 171 -18.03 -2.35 18.66
C ALA A 171 -17.93 -3.25 17.42
N ASP A 172 -18.92 -3.20 16.53
CA ASP A 172 -18.94 -4.02 15.31
C ASP A 172 -17.88 -3.55 14.31
N ILE A 173 -17.75 -2.24 14.14
CA ILE A 173 -16.72 -1.63 13.29
C ILE A 173 -15.32 -1.92 13.83
N ALA A 174 -15.11 -1.84 15.15
CA ALA A 174 -13.83 -2.09 15.81
C ALA A 174 -13.33 -3.53 15.58
N VAL A 175 -14.24 -4.51 15.59
CA VAL A 175 -13.91 -5.90 15.25
C VAL A 175 -13.42 -6.00 13.81
N GLN A 176 -14.11 -5.35 12.86
CA GLN A 176 -13.66 -5.39 11.46
C GLN A 176 -12.35 -4.63 11.25
N MET A 177 -12.16 -3.47 11.90
CA MET A 177 -10.89 -2.74 11.90
C MET A 177 -9.74 -3.61 12.42
N PHE A 178 -9.98 -4.39 13.47
CA PHE A 178 -9.01 -5.35 14.00
C PHE A 178 -8.70 -6.46 12.98
N VAL A 179 -9.71 -7.09 12.38
CA VAL A 179 -9.51 -8.17 11.39
C VAL A 179 -8.74 -7.65 10.17
N ILE A 180 -9.14 -6.50 9.63
CA ILE A 180 -8.49 -5.84 8.49
C ILE A 180 -7.04 -5.49 8.84
N GLY A 181 -6.81 -4.83 9.99
CA GLY A 181 -5.48 -4.49 10.49
C GLY A 181 -4.59 -5.71 10.66
N PHE A 182 -5.11 -6.81 11.21
CA PHE A 182 -4.37 -8.06 11.38
C PHE A 182 -3.93 -8.62 10.03
N GLY A 183 -4.83 -8.76 9.06
CA GLY A 183 -4.50 -9.26 7.73
C GLY A 183 -3.43 -8.40 7.02
N ILE A 184 -3.55 -7.08 7.12
CA ILE A 184 -2.61 -6.12 6.52
C ILE A 184 -1.24 -6.19 7.19
N SER A 185 -1.18 -6.29 8.53
CA SER A 185 0.08 -6.41 9.28
C SER A 185 0.84 -7.72 9.03
N LEU A 186 0.15 -8.80 8.65
CA LEU A 186 0.82 -10.02 8.18
C LEU A 186 1.39 -9.83 6.78
N THR A 187 0.71 -9.05 5.95
CA THR A 187 1.02 -8.89 4.52
C THR A 187 2.22 -7.98 4.30
N VAL A 188 2.23 -6.78 4.88
CA VAL A 188 3.26 -5.75 4.63
C VAL A 188 4.71 -6.24 4.84
N PRO A 189 5.10 -6.79 6.01
CA PRO A 189 6.46 -7.28 6.21
C PRO A 189 6.79 -8.47 5.28
N THR A 190 5.80 -9.30 4.96
CA THR A 190 5.98 -10.42 4.03
C THR A 190 6.22 -9.92 2.60
N LEU A 191 5.56 -8.85 2.16
CA LEU A 191 5.81 -8.22 0.86
C LEU A 191 7.24 -7.71 0.74
N THR A 192 7.71 -6.98 1.76
CA THR A 192 9.08 -6.45 1.80
C THR A 192 10.09 -7.59 1.75
N ALA A 193 9.87 -8.65 2.54
CA ALA A 193 10.75 -9.81 2.52
C ALA A 193 10.74 -10.53 1.16
N THR A 194 9.57 -10.71 0.56
CA THR A 194 9.42 -11.32 -0.78
C THR A 194 10.21 -10.53 -1.82
N ALA A 195 10.10 -9.21 -1.83
CA ALA A 195 10.83 -8.37 -2.78
C ALA A 195 12.34 -8.44 -2.57
N VAL A 196 12.81 -8.41 -1.32
CA VAL A 196 14.24 -8.45 -1.00
C VAL A 196 14.86 -9.83 -1.27
N ASN A 197 14.14 -10.92 -0.99
CA ASN A 197 14.64 -12.29 -1.17
C ASN A 197 14.74 -12.71 -2.65
N HIS A 198 14.06 -12.00 -3.55
CA HIS A 198 13.99 -12.34 -4.98
C HIS A 198 14.84 -11.44 -5.87
N VAL A 199 15.67 -10.59 -5.27
CA VAL A 199 16.68 -9.80 -5.97
C VAL A 199 18.07 -10.15 -5.46
N SER A 200 19.10 -9.82 -6.23
CA SER A 200 20.49 -9.97 -5.80
C SER A 200 20.80 -9.06 -4.59
N SER A 201 21.74 -9.46 -3.73
CA SER A 201 22.00 -8.77 -2.46
C SER A 201 22.39 -7.29 -2.63
N ASP A 202 23.05 -6.95 -3.74
CA ASP A 202 23.40 -5.59 -4.16
C ASP A 202 22.18 -4.72 -4.50
N LYS A 203 21.03 -5.33 -4.84
CA LYS A 203 19.78 -4.64 -5.19
C LYS A 203 18.75 -4.65 -4.06
N SER A 204 19.03 -5.31 -2.94
CA SER A 204 18.10 -5.44 -1.80
C SER A 204 17.59 -4.10 -1.26
N GLY A 205 18.48 -3.11 -1.12
CA GLY A 205 18.12 -1.76 -0.67
C GLY A 205 17.16 -1.07 -1.65
N VAL A 206 17.46 -1.15 -2.95
CA VAL A 206 16.61 -0.59 -4.01
C VAL A 206 15.26 -1.30 -4.08
N ALA A 207 15.23 -2.63 -3.95
CA ALA A 207 14.00 -3.40 -3.95
C ALA A 207 13.07 -3.00 -2.79
N SER A 208 13.61 -2.85 -1.58
CA SER A 208 12.85 -2.36 -0.42
C SER A 208 12.33 -0.94 -0.64
N ALA A 209 13.16 -0.05 -1.20
CA ALA A 209 12.77 1.32 -1.51
C ALA A 209 11.62 1.37 -2.53
N ILE A 210 11.68 0.57 -3.59
CA ILE A 210 10.62 0.48 -4.60
C ILE A 210 9.32 -0.02 -3.97
N VAL A 211 9.35 -1.11 -3.19
CA VAL A 211 8.14 -1.60 -2.51
C VAL A 211 7.56 -0.55 -1.58
N ASN A 212 8.39 0.16 -0.81
CA ASN A 212 7.92 1.23 0.04
C ASN A 212 7.31 2.39 -0.77
N ALA A 213 7.94 2.80 -1.87
CA ALA A 213 7.40 3.82 -2.77
C ALA A 213 6.05 3.38 -3.37
N SER A 214 5.96 2.14 -3.87
CA SER A 214 4.71 1.53 -4.36
C SER A 214 3.60 1.60 -3.31
N ARG A 215 3.92 1.29 -2.05
CA ARG A 215 2.97 1.38 -0.94
C ARG A 215 2.49 2.81 -0.71
N GLN A 216 3.38 3.79 -0.68
CA GLN A 216 3.00 5.19 -0.48
C GLN A 216 2.10 5.70 -1.62
N VAL A 217 2.44 5.37 -2.87
CA VAL A 217 1.61 5.70 -4.04
C VAL A 217 0.23 5.06 -3.91
N GLY A 218 0.15 3.79 -3.53
CA GLY A 218 -1.12 3.11 -3.28
C GLY A 218 -1.97 3.81 -2.22
N GLY A 219 -1.38 4.10 -1.06
CA GLY A 219 -2.07 4.79 0.04
C GLY A 219 -2.63 6.15 -0.35
N LEU A 220 -1.83 6.92 -1.09
CA LEU A 220 -2.24 8.22 -1.60
C LEU A 220 -3.44 8.09 -2.55
N ILE A 221 -3.34 7.22 -3.58
CA ILE A 221 -4.43 6.99 -4.53
C ILE A 221 -5.69 6.46 -3.82
N GLY A 222 -5.53 5.61 -2.79
CA GLY A 222 -6.62 5.07 -1.98
C GLY A 222 -7.44 6.15 -1.30
N VAL A 223 -6.77 7.09 -0.62
CA VAL A 223 -7.44 8.21 0.03
C VAL A 223 -8.13 9.10 -1.00
N ALA A 224 -7.48 9.42 -2.13
CA ALA A 224 -8.08 10.25 -3.18
C ALA A 224 -9.33 9.63 -3.80
N ILE A 225 -9.29 8.33 -4.11
CA ILE A 225 -10.45 7.68 -4.72
C ILE A 225 -11.58 7.56 -3.68
N PHE A 226 -11.28 7.16 -2.45
CA PHE A 226 -12.33 6.97 -1.44
C PHE A 226 -12.93 8.28 -0.96
N SER A 227 -12.18 9.39 -0.94
CA SER A 227 -12.75 10.71 -0.65
C SER A 227 -13.79 11.16 -1.68
N LEU A 228 -13.63 10.77 -2.95
CA LEU A 228 -14.63 11.04 -3.99
C LEU A 228 -15.86 10.13 -3.90
N LEU A 229 -15.72 8.93 -3.32
CA LEU A 229 -16.82 7.97 -3.16
C LEU A 229 -17.68 8.27 -1.93
N ILE A 230 -17.06 8.76 -0.84
CA ILE A 230 -17.78 9.08 0.40
C ILE A 230 -18.36 10.48 0.32
N SER A 231 -19.69 10.57 0.28
CA SER A 231 -20.45 11.81 0.47
C SER A 231 -21.07 11.84 1.88
N VAL A 232 -21.02 12.99 2.52
CA VAL A 232 -21.58 13.23 3.87
C VAL A 232 -22.85 14.09 3.84
N ALA A 233 -23.41 14.35 2.65
CA ALA A 233 -24.59 15.21 2.51
C ALA A 233 -25.86 14.60 3.13
N ASP A 234 -26.03 13.27 3.04
CA ASP A 234 -27.08 12.53 3.73
C ASP A 234 -26.67 11.07 4.01
N ALA A 235 -27.36 10.38 4.92
CA ALA A 235 -27.04 9.02 5.34
C ALA A 235 -27.14 7.97 4.21
N SER A 236 -28.07 8.16 3.26
CA SER A 236 -28.27 7.25 2.12
C SER A 236 -27.14 7.36 1.09
N GLN A 237 -26.58 8.55 0.92
CA GLN A 237 -25.41 8.80 0.08
C GLN A 237 -24.16 8.22 0.73
N PHE A 238 -24.01 8.38 2.05
CA PHE A 238 -22.92 7.78 2.79
C PHE A 238 -22.93 6.26 2.65
N GLY A 239 -24.07 5.60 2.87
CA GLY A 239 -24.20 4.14 2.71
C GLY A 239 -23.83 3.66 1.31
N ARG A 240 -24.32 4.34 0.25
CA ARG A 240 -23.92 4.00 -1.13
C ARG A 240 -22.41 4.12 -1.36
N GLY A 241 -21.80 5.21 -0.90
CA GLY A 241 -20.35 5.40 -0.98
C GLY A 241 -19.58 4.34 -0.21
N PHE A 242 -20.06 3.98 0.98
CA PHE A 242 -19.43 2.96 1.81
C PHE A 242 -19.54 1.57 1.19
N ALA A 243 -20.67 1.22 0.57
CA ALA A 243 -20.82 -0.01 -0.21
C ALA A 243 -19.85 -0.05 -1.40
N GLN A 244 -19.66 1.07 -2.13
CA GLN A 244 -18.68 1.16 -3.22
C GLN A 244 -17.25 0.94 -2.73
N VAL A 245 -16.89 1.52 -1.58
CA VAL A 245 -15.60 1.31 -0.91
C VAL A 245 -15.40 -0.16 -0.55
N ILE A 246 -16.42 -0.83 -0.01
CA ILE A 246 -16.34 -2.26 0.35
C ILE A 246 -16.12 -3.11 -0.90
N VAL A 247 -16.89 -2.89 -1.97
CA VAL A 247 -16.76 -3.63 -3.24
C VAL A 247 -15.37 -3.43 -3.84
N LEU A 248 -14.91 -2.18 -3.97
CA LEU A 248 -13.63 -1.87 -4.59
C LEU A 248 -12.46 -2.46 -3.79
N SER A 249 -12.47 -2.27 -2.47
CA SER A 249 -11.49 -2.88 -1.55
C SER A 249 -11.48 -4.41 -1.66
N SER A 250 -12.67 -5.03 -1.68
CA SER A 250 -12.80 -6.49 -1.77
C SER A 250 -12.29 -7.03 -3.10
N LEU A 251 -12.62 -6.38 -4.22
CA LEU A 251 -12.13 -6.76 -5.55
C LEU A 251 -10.60 -6.66 -5.63
N LEU A 252 -10.02 -5.55 -5.15
CA LEU A 252 -8.57 -5.36 -5.16
C LEU A 252 -7.85 -6.40 -4.31
N LEU A 253 -8.34 -6.67 -3.09
CA LEU A 253 -7.76 -7.71 -2.22
C LEU A 253 -7.96 -9.11 -2.79
N ALA A 254 -9.10 -9.42 -3.39
CA ALA A 254 -9.36 -10.71 -4.04
C ALA A 254 -8.45 -10.92 -5.26
N VAL A 255 -8.24 -9.90 -6.08
CA VAL A 255 -7.27 -9.93 -7.19
C VAL A 255 -5.86 -10.13 -6.65
N GLY A 256 -5.45 -9.37 -5.63
CA GLY A 256 -4.15 -9.56 -4.98
C GLY A 256 -3.95 -10.97 -4.43
N TRP A 257 -4.99 -11.53 -3.80
CA TRP A 257 -4.99 -12.89 -3.29
C TRP A 257 -4.86 -13.93 -4.42
N ALA A 258 -5.64 -13.79 -5.49
CA ALA A 258 -5.57 -14.66 -6.67
C ALA A 258 -4.18 -14.59 -7.35
N LEU A 259 -3.64 -13.39 -7.55
CA LEU A 259 -2.28 -13.18 -8.08
C LEU A 259 -1.23 -13.85 -7.21
N THR A 260 -1.35 -13.75 -5.89
CA THR A 260 -0.48 -14.43 -4.92
C THR A 260 -0.52 -15.95 -5.11
N LEU A 261 -1.72 -16.51 -5.32
CA LEU A 261 -1.86 -17.95 -5.53
C LEU A 261 -1.35 -18.43 -6.88
N VAL A 262 -1.43 -17.62 -7.93
CA VAL A 262 -1.02 -17.99 -9.29
C VAL A 262 0.48 -17.79 -9.49
N LEU A 263 1.01 -16.61 -9.16
CA LEU A 263 2.37 -16.20 -9.51
C LEU A 263 3.43 -16.82 -8.60
N LEU A 264 3.16 -16.98 -7.31
CA LEU A 264 4.09 -17.64 -6.37
C LEU A 264 3.97 -19.18 -6.39
N ARG A 265 3.05 -19.76 -7.16
CA ARG A 265 2.98 -21.23 -7.35
C ARG A 265 4.12 -21.74 -8.23
N LYS A 266 4.63 -20.90 -9.12
CA LYS A 266 5.57 -21.28 -10.18
C LYS A 266 7.05 -21.11 -9.83
N GLN A 267 7.38 -20.58 -8.65
CA GLN A 267 8.77 -20.32 -8.31
C GLN A 267 9.38 -21.49 -7.51
N PRO A 268 10.36 -22.23 -8.07
CA PRO A 268 11.12 -23.20 -7.31
C PRO A 268 11.95 -22.46 -6.25
N LEU A 269 12.05 -23.11 -5.09
CA LEU A 269 12.71 -22.62 -3.89
C LEU A 269 14.05 -21.93 -4.20
N ALA A 270 14.19 -20.65 -3.84
CA ALA A 270 15.50 -20.09 -3.57
C ALA A 270 16.06 -20.81 -2.34
N VAL A 271 16.74 -21.93 -2.57
CA VAL A 271 17.59 -22.56 -1.56
C VAL A 271 18.67 -21.54 -1.26
N LYS A 272 18.58 -20.87 -0.11
CA LYS A 272 19.69 -20.13 0.47
C LYS A 272 20.84 -21.12 0.63
N SER A 273 21.81 -21.07 -0.27
CA SER A 273 23.12 -21.67 -0.04
C SER A 273 23.76 -20.91 1.11
N ALA A 274 23.70 -21.51 2.30
CA ALA A 274 24.53 -21.09 3.41
C ALA A 274 25.97 -21.54 3.10
N THR A 275 26.82 -20.57 2.81
CA THR A 275 28.29 -20.64 2.93
C THR A 275 28.78 -19.28 3.40
#